data_AF-S0FX93-F1
#
_entry.id   AF-S0FX93-F1
#
_cell.length_a   1.000
_cell.length_b   1.000
_cell.length_c   1.000
_cell.angle_alpha   90.00
_cell.angle_beta   90.00
_cell.angle_gamma   90.00
#
_symmetry.space_group_name_H-M   'P 1'
#
loop_
_entity.id
_entity.type
_entity.pdbx_description
1 polymer ?
#
loop_
_entity_poly.entity_id
_entity_poly.type
_entity_poly.pdbx_seq_one_letter_code
_entity_poly.pdbx_strand_id
1 'polypeptide(L)'
;MIFSEKGSVLVIVITGITIIAAIGAGLAAMVSSGARTGANHSLSVQALYAAESGLEWAQYTITKEGTDCEKVKLNQEKTNDEKLVQADFLIKEAILVGNDCKVTATGWVGSQASPLAKRESTSNFSIAGNNGGDNFLDLIKDAFLYGSNLEFSGDNVEGPGATIVIQEGLKTPDLNRGAEISVSNIFFGDDVKLNSGSASLGSSSEPGIIFINGDLDLWEGARNIYGDVYVKGDFQLKDARIYGNVYVEGDNGDNGDVKLGWTPWLADESRIYYTGSLSHPNNYDTSILDKVIKVDNIEDAPGYIKGIAMPDYGIPEPRSDEWYADKGYASSGILVDDLKIFADSYVSNSWRPAAEDVVIVSKGDISITGLGGSGLTGVLFAPYGKVTFNGGFFTGTVIARDGFNVTSGGTTVTFKSIEDFFDDNPEDIPMSVE
;
A
#
# COMPACT_ATOMS: atom_id res chain seq x y z
N MET A 1 -33.52 50.03 -37.46
CA MET A 1 -34.01 49.09 -36.42
C MET A 1 -33.43 47.72 -36.79
N ILE A 2 -32.20 47.47 -36.35
CA ILE A 2 -31.39 46.31 -36.76
C ILE A 2 -31.35 45.37 -35.57
N PHE A 3 -32.10 44.27 -35.65
CA PHE A 3 -31.97 43.17 -34.69
C PHE A 3 -30.71 42.39 -35.04
N SER A 4 -29.79 42.29 -34.08
CA SER A 4 -28.54 41.54 -34.20
C SER A 4 -28.82 40.03 -34.19
N GLU A 5 -28.60 39.37 -35.33
CA GLU A 5 -28.68 37.91 -35.50
C GLU A 5 -27.74 37.13 -34.58
N LYS A 6 -26.77 37.79 -33.92
CA LYS A 6 -25.84 37.15 -32.99
C LYS A 6 -26.45 36.82 -31.62
N GLY A 7 -27.62 37.38 -31.29
CA GLY A 7 -28.30 37.10 -30.01
C GLY A 7 -29.01 35.73 -29.97
N SER A 8 -29.50 35.24 -31.11
CA SER A 8 -30.27 33.99 -31.18
C SER A 8 -29.40 32.75 -30.99
N VAL A 9 -28.18 32.75 -31.57
CA VAL A 9 -27.28 31.59 -31.48
C VAL A 9 -26.77 31.40 -30.05
N LEU A 10 -26.50 32.49 -29.32
CA LEU A 10 -26.02 32.40 -27.94
C LEU A 10 -27.10 31.86 -26.99
N VAL A 11 -28.36 32.27 -27.19
CA VAL A 11 -29.48 31.75 -26.38
C VAL A 11 -29.69 30.26 -26.65
N ILE A 12 -29.62 29.81 -27.90
CA ILE A 12 -29.78 28.39 -28.24
C ILE A 12 -28.64 27.54 -27.64
N VAL A 13 -27.40 28.03 -27.65
CA VAL A 13 -26.26 27.31 -27.05
C VAL A 13 -26.38 27.25 -25.53
N ILE A 14 -26.78 28.34 -24.87
CA ILE A 14 -26.94 28.37 -23.41
C ILE A 14 -28.11 27.48 -22.97
N THR A 15 -29.22 27.48 -23.70
CA THR A 15 -30.36 26.59 -23.44
C THR A 15 -30.00 25.12 -23.70
N GLY A 16 -29.20 24.83 -24.73
CA GLY A 16 -28.70 23.47 -24.99
C GLY A 16 -27.81 22.95 -23.85
N ILE A 17 -26.88 23.77 -23.35
CA ILE A 17 -25.96 23.39 -22.26
C ILE A 17 -26.72 23.19 -20.95
N THR A 18 -27.76 23.99 -20.66
CA THR A 18 -28.57 23.81 -19.44
C THR A 18 -29.44 22.56 -19.49
N ILE A 19 -29.97 22.20 -20.67
CA ILE A 19 -30.71 20.94 -20.84
C ILE A 19 -29.78 19.73 -20.69
N ILE A 20 -28.56 19.78 -21.23
CA ILE A 20 -27.57 18.70 -21.07
C ILE A 20 -27.12 18.58 -19.60
N ALA A 21 -26.92 19.69 -18.90
CA ALA A 21 -26.58 19.67 -17.47
C ALA A 21 -27.72 19.10 -16.60
N ALA A 22 -28.99 19.42 -16.93
CA ALA A 22 -30.15 18.87 -16.23
C ALA A 22 -30.34 17.36 -16.49
N ILE A 23 -30.08 16.90 -17.72
CA ILE A 23 -30.09 15.46 -18.06
C ILE A 23 -28.92 14.74 -17.38
N GLY A 24 -27.74 15.36 -17.33
CA GLY A 24 -26.57 14.82 -16.63
C GLY A 24 -26.78 14.69 -15.11
N ALA A 25 -27.38 15.71 -14.48
CA ALA A 25 -27.76 15.65 -13.08
C ALA A 25 -28.89 14.65 -12.81
N GLY A 26 -29.85 14.51 -13.74
CA GLY A 26 -30.91 13.49 -13.67
C GLY A 26 -30.38 12.06 -13.81
N LEU A 27 -29.41 11.84 -14.70
CA LEU A 27 -28.74 10.55 -14.86
C LEU A 27 -27.82 10.24 -13.68
N ALA A 28 -27.06 11.21 -13.16
CA ALA A 28 -26.26 11.04 -11.95
C ALA A 28 -27.15 10.80 -10.71
N ALA A 29 -28.30 11.46 -10.61
CA ALA A 29 -29.29 11.20 -9.57
C ALA A 29 -29.98 9.84 -9.76
N MET A 30 -30.20 9.36 -10.99
CA MET A 30 -30.75 8.01 -11.23
C MET A 30 -29.72 6.90 -11.00
N VAL A 31 -28.43 7.15 -11.26
CA VAL A 31 -27.34 6.21 -10.94
C VAL A 31 -27.04 6.19 -9.43
N SER A 32 -27.19 7.32 -8.72
CA SER A 32 -26.97 7.39 -7.26
C SER A 32 -28.21 7.05 -6.41
N SER A 33 -29.43 7.38 -6.86
CA SER A 33 -30.68 6.99 -6.16
C SER A 33 -31.13 5.56 -6.49
N GLY A 34 -30.79 5.05 -7.68
CA GLY A 34 -30.97 3.63 -8.02
C GLY A 34 -30.07 2.69 -7.19
N ALA A 35 -28.96 3.20 -6.65
CA ALA A 35 -28.04 2.45 -5.80
C ALA A 35 -28.30 2.61 -4.27
N ARG A 36 -29.09 3.60 -3.83
CA ARG A 36 -29.23 3.93 -2.39
C ARG A 36 -30.63 3.89 -1.81
N THR A 37 -31.64 3.48 -2.57
CA THR A 37 -32.97 3.17 -1.98
C THR A 37 -33.54 1.87 -2.56
N GLY A 38 -33.40 0.77 -1.80
CA GLY A 38 -34.30 -0.38 -1.92
C GLY A 38 -34.00 -1.43 -2.99
N ALA A 39 -32.76 -1.59 -3.44
CA ALA A 39 -32.38 -2.83 -4.08
C ALA A 39 -32.28 -3.91 -2.99
N ASN A 40 -33.30 -4.76 -2.88
CA ASN A 40 -33.12 -6.09 -2.32
C ASN A 40 -31.81 -6.62 -2.89
N HIS A 41 -30.75 -6.75 -2.07
CA HIS A 41 -29.55 -7.46 -2.52
C HIS A 41 -30.07 -8.78 -3.07
N SER A 42 -29.85 -9.04 -4.37
CA SER A 42 -30.24 -10.30 -4.97
C SER A 42 -29.79 -11.42 -4.02
N LEU A 43 -30.62 -12.42 -3.75
CA LEU A 43 -30.28 -13.50 -2.82
C LEU A 43 -28.90 -14.11 -3.13
N SER A 44 -28.50 -14.07 -4.40
CA SER A 44 -27.16 -14.40 -4.88
C SER A 44 -26.03 -13.53 -4.30
N VAL A 45 -26.21 -12.21 -4.18
CA VAL A 45 -25.21 -11.27 -3.66
C VAL A 45 -25.08 -11.43 -2.15
N GLN A 46 -26.20 -11.63 -1.45
CA GLN A 46 -26.18 -11.95 -0.02
C GLN A 46 -25.45 -13.28 0.26
N ALA A 47 -25.70 -14.31 -0.57
CA ALA A 47 -24.97 -15.57 -0.49
C ALA A 47 -23.47 -15.43 -0.80
N LEU A 48 -23.07 -14.45 -1.63
CA LEU A 48 -21.66 -14.16 -1.90
C LEU A 48 -20.99 -13.50 -0.68
N TYR A 49 -21.61 -12.47 -0.09
CA TYR A 49 -21.09 -11.84 1.13
C TYR A 49 -20.95 -12.85 2.28
N ALA A 50 -21.90 -13.76 2.43
CA ALA A 50 -21.78 -14.83 3.42
C ALA A 50 -20.58 -15.76 3.12
N ALA A 51 -20.30 -16.06 1.85
CA ALA A 51 -19.11 -16.82 1.46
C ALA A 51 -17.80 -16.05 1.78
N GLU A 52 -17.77 -14.74 1.53
CA GLU A 52 -16.63 -13.87 1.82
C GLU A 52 -16.36 -13.76 3.34
N SER A 53 -17.40 -13.61 4.16
CA SER A 53 -17.25 -13.67 5.62
C SER A 53 -16.72 -15.03 6.10
N GLY A 54 -17.03 -16.11 5.40
CA GLY A 54 -16.43 -17.42 5.65
C GLY A 54 -14.93 -17.46 5.33
N LEU A 55 -14.50 -16.77 4.27
CA LEU A 55 -13.09 -16.63 3.93
C LEU A 55 -12.35 -15.78 4.96
N GLU A 56 -12.92 -14.67 5.41
CA GLU A 56 -12.36 -13.84 6.49
C GLU A 56 -12.20 -14.63 7.81
N TRP A 57 -13.21 -15.43 8.17
CA TRP A 57 -13.12 -16.32 9.34
C TRP A 57 -12.01 -17.36 9.19
N ALA A 58 -11.87 -17.94 8.00
CA ALA A 58 -10.82 -18.92 7.72
C ALA A 58 -9.44 -18.28 7.82
N GLN A 59 -9.26 -17.08 7.27
CA GLN A 59 -8.02 -16.30 7.40
C GLN A 59 -7.67 -16.04 8.87
N TYR A 60 -8.62 -15.53 9.66
CA TYR A 60 -8.44 -15.33 11.10
C TYR A 60 -8.02 -16.62 11.82
N THR A 61 -8.65 -17.75 11.49
CA THR A 61 -8.36 -19.04 12.11
C THR A 61 -6.96 -19.53 11.76
N ILE A 62 -6.55 -19.40 10.48
CA ILE A 62 -5.21 -19.74 10.00
C ILE A 62 -4.15 -18.86 10.69
N THR A 63 -4.39 -17.55 10.80
CA THR A 63 -3.46 -16.62 11.46
C THR A 63 -3.35 -16.90 12.96
N LYS A 64 -4.45 -17.25 13.63
CA LYS A 64 -4.49 -17.47 15.09
C LYS A 64 -3.89 -18.80 15.53
N GLU A 65 -4.13 -19.87 14.78
CA GLU A 65 -3.80 -21.24 15.22
C GLU A 65 -2.45 -21.77 14.71
N GLY A 66 -1.71 -20.94 13.99
CA GLY A 66 -0.48 -21.34 13.29
C GLY A 66 -0.79 -22.13 12.02
N THR A 67 0.25 -22.62 11.35
CA THR A 67 0.26 -23.08 9.94
C THR A 67 -0.61 -24.29 9.55
N ASP A 68 -1.62 -24.63 10.34
CA ASP A 68 -2.42 -25.84 10.20
C ASP A 68 -3.76 -25.57 9.47
N CYS A 69 -3.71 -25.64 8.14
CA CYS A 69 -4.89 -25.59 7.26
C CYS A 69 -6.00 -26.60 7.62
N GLU A 70 -5.67 -27.73 8.24
CA GLU A 70 -6.66 -28.78 8.51
C GLU A 70 -7.58 -28.40 9.67
N LYS A 71 -7.16 -27.49 10.56
CA LYS A 71 -8.01 -27.01 11.67
C LYS A 71 -9.17 -26.15 11.22
N VAL A 72 -9.07 -25.52 10.05
CA VAL A 72 -10.20 -24.85 9.39
C VAL A 72 -11.34 -25.84 9.08
N LYS A 73 -11.04 -27.14 8.88
CA LYS A 73 -12.06 -28.20 8.68
C LYS A 73 -12.67 -28.70 10.00
N LEU A 74 -11.93 -28.67 11.11
CA LEU A 74 -12.29 -29.36 12.36
C LEU A 74 -13.47 -28.74 13.13
N ASN A 75 -13.88 -27.51 12.80
CA ASN A 75 -15.09 -26.90 13.37
C ASN A 75 -16.40 -27.30 12.65
N GLN A 76 -16.35 -28.20 11.67
CA GLN A 76 -17.57 -28.78 11.07
C GLN A 76 -18.33 -29.76 11.99
N GLU A 77 -17.66 -30.41 12.96
CA GLU A 77 -18.27 -31.49 13.76
C GLU A 77 -18.64 -31.11 15.20
N LYS A 78 -18.18 -29.96 15.73
CA LYS A 78 -18.58 -29.49 17.06
C LYS A 78 -19.86 -28.66 17.00
N THR A 79 -20.98 -29.32 16.73
CA THR A 79 -22.30 -28.77 17.09
C THR A 79 -23.03 -29.76 17.97
N ASN A 80 -23.04 -29.47 19.27
CA ASN A 80 -24.23 -29.69 20.09
C ASN A 80 -24.26 -28.79 21.33
N ASP A 81 -23.15 -28.24 21.80
CA ASP A 81 -23.18 -27.25 22.88
C ASP A 81 -21.94 -26.36 22.81
N GLU A 82 -22.07 -25.22 22.13
CA GLU A 82 -21.50 -23.89 22.44
C GLU A 82 -21.66 -22.99 21.20
N LYS A 83 -22.08 -21.75 21.45
CA LYS A 83 -22.51 -20.77 20.44
C LYS A 83 -21.35 -20.32 19.53
N LEU A 84 -21.55 -20.46 18.22
CA LEU A 84 -21.15 -19.62 17.06
C LEU A 84 -20.33 -20.35 15.98
N VAL A 85 -20.97 -20.55 14.81
CA VAL A 85 -20.55 -19.95 13.54
C VAL A 85 -21.83 -19.36 12.93
N GLN A 86 -21.79 -18.13 12.42
CA GLN A 86 -22.95 -17.39 11.90
C GLN A 86 -23.73 -18.21 10.86
N ALA A 87 -25.05 -18.07 10.84
CA ALA A 87 -26.02 -19.00 10.25
C ALA A 87 -26.01 -19.15 8.71
N ASP A 88 -25.07 -18.53 7.99
CA ASP A 88 -25.19 -18.25 6.55
C ASP A 88 -24.03 -18.76 5.68
N PHE A 89 -23.01 -19.43 6.23
CA PHE A 89 -21.90 -20.01 5.44
C PHE A 89 -21.30 -21.32 5.97
N LEU A 90 -20.56 -22.03 5.12
CA LEU A 90 -19.81 -23.26 5.40
C LEU A 90 -18.44 -23.19 4.71
N ILE A 91 -17.37 -23.56 5.42
CA ILE A 91 -16.11 -23.88 4.75
C ILE A 91 -16.24 -25.24 4.09
N LYS A 92 -16.28 -25.28 2.76
CA LYS A 92 -16.42 -26.52 1.97
C LYS A 92 -15.11 -27.28 1.89
N GLU A 93 -14.01 -26.55 1.77
CA GLU A 93 -12.67 -27.12 1.59
C GLU A 93 -11.61 -26.18 2.16
N ALA A 94 -10.59 -26.73 2.78
CA ALA A 94 -9.37 -26.04 3.16
C ALA A 94 -8.20 -27.01 2.89
N ILE A 95 -7.38 -26.72 1.90
CA ILE A 95 -6.26 -27.58 1.51
C ILE A 95 -4.98 -26.78 1.47
N LEU A 96 -3.91 -27.36 1.99
CA LEU A 96 -2.58 -26.81 1.83
C LEU A 96 -2.12 -27.03 0.38
N VAL A 97 -1.71 -25.97 -0.30
CA VAL A 97 -1.17 -25.99 -1.66
C VAL A 97 0.16 -25.24 -1.62
N GLY A 98 1.27 -25.97 -1.48
CA GLY A 98 2.58 -25.35 -1.21
C GLY A 98 2.62 -24.77 0.22
N ASN A 99 2.96 -23.48 0.34
CA ASN A 99 2.94 -22.73 1.60
C ASN A 99 1.61 -22.00 1.84
N ASP A 100 0.68 -22.05 0.89
CA ASP A 100 -0.60 -21.35 1.00
C ASP A 100 -1.73 -22.29 1.41
N CYS A 101 -2.67 -21.74 2.17
CA CYS A 101 -3.94 -22.39 2.44
C CYS A 101 -4.97 -21.98 1.40
N LYS A 102 -5.32 -22.90 0.50
CA LYS A 102 -6.45 -22.70 -0.41
C LYS A 102 -7.74 -23.07 0.32
N VAL A 103 -8.57 -22.07 0.58
CA VAL A 103 -9.85 -22.24 1.27
C VAL A 103 -11.00 -21.92 0.33
N THR A 104 -12.02 -22.77 0.34
CA THR A 104 -13.28 -22.55 -0.37
C THR A 104 -14.41 -22.46 0.64
N ALA A 105 -15.05 -21.30 0.71
CA ALA A 105 -16.23 -21.05 1.50
C ALA A 105 -17.49 -21.07 0.63
N THR A 106 -18.60 -21.49 1.22
CA THR A 106 -19.91 -21.56 0.60
C THR A 106 -20.89 -20.77 1.44
N GLY A 107 -21.42 -19.67 0.91
CA GLY A 107 -22.48 -18.90 1.54
C GLY A 107 -23.85 -19.26 0.98
N TRP A 108 -24.91 -19.13 1.78
CA TRP A 108 -26.28 -19.31 1.33
C TRP A 108 -27.24 -18.32 1.99
N VAL A 109 -28.42 -18.16 1.37
CA VAL A 109 -29.57 -17.46 1.97
C VAL A 109 -30.73 -18.44 2.11
N GLY A 110 -31.33 -18.53 3.30
CA GLY A 110 -32.37 -19.51 3.62
C GLY A 110 -31.82 -20.68 4.45
N SER A 111 -32.48 -21.83 4.43
CA SER A 111 -32.00 -22.99 5.20
C SER A 111 -30.89 -23.72 4.45
N GLN A 112 -29.90 -24.25 5.18
CA GLN A 112 -28.81 -25.05 4.59
C GLN A 112 -29.33 -26.26 3.79
N ALA A 113 -30.43 -26.88 4.22
CA ALA A 113 -31.05 -28.02 3.54
C ALA A 113 -31.79 -27.64 2.24
N SER A 114 -32.14 -26.37 2.06
CA SER A 114 -32.88 -25.88 0.89
C SER A 114 -32.61 -24.38 0.67
N PRO A 115 -31.39 -24.00 0.22
CA PRO A 115 -31.00 -22.62 0.10
C PRO A 115 -31.76 -21.94 -1.04
N LEU A 116 -32.24 -20.72 -0.79
CA LEU A 116 -32.87 -19.87 -1.80
C LEU A 116 -31.83 -19.30 -2.78
N ALA A 117 -30.58 -19.17 -2.33
CA ALA A 117 -29.41 -18.89 -3.15
C ALA A 117 -28.16 -19.47 -2.50
N LYS A 118 -27.18 -19.87 -3.31
CA LYS A 118 -25.90 -20.46 -2.88
C LYS A 118 -24.76 -19.93 -3.73
N ARG A 119 -23.67 -19.52 -3.11
CA ARG A 119 -22.43 -19.11 -3.79
C ARG A 119 -21.22 -19.74 -3.14
N GLU A 120 -20.18 -19.95 -3.94
CA GLU A 120 -18.89 -20.42 -3.48
C GLU A 120 -17.86 -19.34 -3.81
N SER A 121 -16.94 -19.10 -2.89
CA SER A 121 -15.78 -18.23 -3.08
C SER A 121 -14.53 -18.97 -2.61
N THR A 122 -13.42 -18.73 -3.30
CA THR A 122 -12.15 -19.41 -3.03
C THR A 122 -11.05 -18.37 -2.96
N SER A 123 -10.27 -18.41 -1.88
CA SER A 123 -9.07 -17.60 -1.71
C SER A 123 -7.88 -18.46 -1.31
N ASN A 124 -6.69 -18.00 -1.66
CA ASN A 124 -5.44 -18.53 -1.15
C ASN A 124 -4.98 -17.60 -0.02
N PHE A 125 -4.66 -18.18 1.13
CA PHE A 125 -4.09 -17.45 2.25
C PHE A 125 -2.65 -17.87 2.44
N SER A 126 -1.73 -16.92 2.32
CA SER A 126 -0.35 -17.17 2.67
C SER A 126 -0.26 -17.39 4.17
N ILE A 127 0.23 -18.57 4.52
CA ILE A 127 0.40 -18.95 5.90
C ILE A 127 1.72 -18.30 6.33
N ALA A 128 1.64 -17.16 7.02
CA ALA A 128 2.79 -16.59 7.69
C ALA A 128 3.31 -17.64 8.67
N GLY A 129 4.38 -18.32 8.28
CA GLY A 129 5.10 -19.22 9.15
C GLY A 129 5.70 -18.36 10.24
N ASN A 130 5.26 -18.57 11.47
CA ASN A 130 6.01 -18.16 12.66
C ASN A 130 7.26 -19.08 12.82
N ASN A 131 8.04 -19.20 11.74
CA ASN A 131 9.38 -19.74 11.68
C ASN A 131 10.24 -18.54 11.28
N GLY A 132 11.16 -18.11 12.14
CA GLY A 132 12.11 -17.04 11.80
C GLY A 132 12.92 -17.39 10.55
N GLY A 133 12.40 -17.00 9.39
CA GLY A 133 12.86 -17.39 8.07
C GLY A 133 11.83 -17.07 6.98
N ASP A 134 11.16 -15.92 7.06
CA ASP A 134 10.56 -15.33 5.86
C ASP A 134 11.74 -14.95 4.94
N ASN A 135 11.74 -15.44 3.69
CA ASN A 135 12.82 -15.15 2.75
C ASN A 135 12.63 -13.73 2.21
N PHE A 136 13.67 -12.90 2.24
CA PHE A 136 13.69 -11.58 1.61
C PHE A 136 13.19 -11.62 0.16
N LEU A 137 13.35 -12.75 -0.54
CA LEU A 137 12.78 -12.99 -1.85
C LEU A 137 11.26 -12.77 -1.93
N ASP A 138 10.50 -13.19 -0.91
CA ASP A 138 9.05 -13.03 -0.94
C ASP A 138 8.65 -11.56 -0.73
N LEU A 139 9.46 -10.79 0.01
CA LEU A 139 9.29 -9.35 0.12
C LEU A 139 9.55 -8.64 -1.22
N ILE A 140 10.64 -8.97 -1.94
CA ILE A 140 11.04 -8.22 -3.15
C ILE A 140 10.15 -8.45 -4.37
N LYS A 141 9.29 -9.46 -4.36
CA LYS A 141 8.26 -9.64 -5.40
C LYS A 141 7.33 -8.43 -5.47
N ASP A 142 7.01 -7.90 -4.31
CA ASP A 142 6.12 -6.76 -4.14
C ASP A 142 6.87 -5.50 -3.66
N ALA A 143 8.13 -5.61 -3.22
CA ALA A 143 8.90 -4.46 -2.74
C ALA A 143 9.53 -3.68 -3.89
N PHE A 144 9.12 -2.42 -3.94
CA PHE A 144 9.57 -1.41 -4.87
C PHE A 144 10.83 -0.70 -4.38
N LEU A 145 10.89 -0.41 -3.08
CA LEU A 145 11.99 0.29 -2.43
C LEU A 145 12.25 -0.32 -1.05
N TYR A 146 13.51 -0.72 -0.81
CA TYR A 146 13.97 -1.20 0.49
C TYR A 146 15.30 -0.52 0.87
N GLY A 147 15.35 0.16 2.02
CA GLY A 147 16.57 0.84 2.47
C GLY A 147 16.41 1.61 3.77
N SER A 148 17.46 2.30 4.21
CA SER A 148 17.39 3.09 5.44
C SER A 148 16.61 4.40 5.28
N ASN A 149 16.76 5.09 4.15
CA ASN A 149 16.22 6.43 3.94
C ASN A 149 15.62 6.63 2.54
N LEU A 150 14.69 7.57 2.42
CA LEU A 150 14.14 8.07 1.16
C LEU A 150 14.27 9.60 1.13
N GLU A 151 15.11 10.11 0.22
CA GLU A 151 15.17 11.54 -0.10
C GLU A 151 14.65 11.74 -1.52
N PHE A 152 13.49 12.34 -1.66
CA PHE A 152 12.76 12.43 -2.91
C PHE A 152 12.45 13.88 -3.29
N SER A 153 13.24 14.41 -4.21
CA SER A 153 13.02 15.73 -4.81
C SER A 153 12.06 15.69 -6.01
N GLY A 154 11.59 14.50 -6.41
CA GLY A 154 10.70 14.31 -7.56
C GLY A 154 9.26 14.74 -7.28
N ASP A 155 8.37 14.33 -8.19
CA ASP A 155 6.94 14.65 -8.14
C ASP A 155 6.13 13.46 -7.65
N ASN A 156 6.34 12.27 -8.23
CA ASN A 156 5.49 11.11 -7.97
C ASN A 156 6.30 9.84 -7.76
N VAL A 157 5.82 9.02 -6.83
CA VAL A 157 6.21 7.64 -6.64
C VAL A 157 4.95 6.79 -6.80
N GLU A 158 4.90 5.94 -7.83
CA GLU A 158 3.69 5.22 -8.24
C GLU A 158 3.90 3.70 -8.06
N GLY A 159 3.08 3.07 -7.22
CA GLY A 159 3.11 1.62 -7.04
C GLY A 159 1.85 1.07 -6.38
N PRO A 160 0.68 1.09 -7.03
CA PRO A 160 -0.48 0.32 -6.60
C PRO A 160 -0.11 -1.17 -6.50
N GLY A 161 -0.51 -1.81 -5.40
CA GLY A 161 -0.13 -3.17 -5.01
C GLY A 161 1.28 -3.30 -4.41
N ALA A 162 2.14 -2.29 -4.59
CA ALA A 162 3.55 -2.39 -4.21
C ALA A 162 3.82 -2.04 -2.73
N THR A 163 5.05 -2.33 -2.30
CA THR A 163 5.54 -2.09 -0.94
C THR A 163 6.80 -1.21 -0.93
N ILE A 164 6.82 -0.21 -0.04
CA ILE A 164 8.02 0.55 0.35
C ILE A 164 8.36 0.20 1.80
N VAL A 165 9.64 -0.06 2.08
CA VAL A 165 10.17 -0.24 3.43
C VAL A 165 11.37 0.69 3.64
N ILE A 166 11.21 1.65 4.56
CA ILE A 166 12.25 2.61 4.97
C ILE A 166 12.56 2.38 6.44
N GLN A 167 13.79 1.97 6.77
CA GLN A 167 14.15 1.60 8.14
C GLN A 167 14.25 2.79 9.10
N GLU A 168 14.41 4.00 8.58
CA GLU A 168 14.38 5.24 9.35
C GLU A 168 13.03 5.96 9.20
N GLY A 169 12.96 7.16 9.77
CA GLY A 169 11.79 8.01 9.75
C GLY A 169 11.75 8.88 8.50
N LEU A 170 10.73 9.74 8.43
CA LEU A 170 10.52 10.63 7.29
C LEU A 170 10.21 12.04 7.77
N LYS A 171 10.82 13.05 7.16
CA LYS A 171 10.55 14.47 7.43
C LYS A 171 10.04 15.15 6.18
N THR A 172 9.37 16.28 6.36
CA THR A 172 8.79 17.02 5.23
C THR A 172 9.79 17.35 4.09
N PRO A 173 11.03 17.80 4.37
CA PRO A 173 11.99 18.10 3.31
C PRO A 173 12.33 16.91 2.42
N ASP A 174 12.15 15.69 2.95
CA ASP A 174 12.52 14.45 2.28
C ASP A 174 11.55 14.11 1.14
N LEU A 175 10.38 14.76 1.05
CA LEU A 175 9.36 14.51 0.01
C LEU A 175 9.07 15.73 -0.88
N ASN A 176 10.08 16.54 -1.17
CA ASN A 176 9.94 17.78 -1.96
C ASN A 176 8.82 18.73 -1.44
N ARG A 177 8.37 18.52 -0.19
CA ARG A 177 7.20 19.18 0.43
C ARG A 177 5.88 19.05 -0.34
N GLY A 178 5.81 18.23 -1.38
CA GLY A 178 4.64 18.15 -2.25
C GLY A 178 4.58 16.90 -3.12
N ALA A 179 5.52 15.98 -2.96
CA ALA A 179 5.51 14.73 -3.71
C ALA A 179 4.31 13.86 -3.33
N GLU A 180 3.83 13.08 -4.30
CA GLU A 180 2.81 12.06 -4.10
C GLU A 180 3.48 10.68 -3.99
N ILE A 181 3.37 10.02 -2.84
CA ILE A 181 3.84 8.65 -2.63
C ILE A 181 2.64 7.71 -2.73
N SER A 182 2.24 7.40 -3.96
CA SER A 182 1.06 6.62 -4.33
C SER A 182 1.36 5.12 -4.34
N VAL A 183 1.79 4.59 -3.20
CA VAL A 183 2.12 3.17 -2.99
C VAL A 183 1.15 2.53 -1.99
N SER A 184 0.78 1.27 -2.20
CA SER A 184 -0.22 0.59 -1.37
C SER A 184 0.27 0.30 0.04
N ASN A 185 1.45 -0.29 0.19
CA ASN A 185 2.01 -0.66 1.48
C ASN A 185 3.27 0.16 1.77
N ILE A 186 3.31 0.82 2.92
CA ILE A 186 4.41 1.72 3.29
C ILE A 186 4.80 1.46 4.74
N PHE A 187 6.07 1.20 4.98
CA PHE A 187 6.60 0.93 6.32
C PHE A 187 7.74 1.91 6.63
N PHE A 188 7.64 2.61 7.76
CA PHE A 188 8.68 3.48 8.31
C PHE A 188 9.13 2.94 9.67
N GLY A 189 10.44 2.80 9.85
CA GLY A 189 11.03 2.22 11.05
C GLY A 189 11.23 3.20 12.21
N ASP A 190 10.93 4.48 12.01
CA ASP A 190 11.00 5.55 13.02
C ASP A 190 9.94 6.63 12.69
N ASP A 191 9.95 7.75 13.42
CA ASP A 191 8.98 8.84 13.35
C ASP A 191 8.74 9.39 11.92
N VAL A 192 7.49 9.70 11.62
CA VAL A 192 7.08 10.42 10.39
C VAL A 192 6.56 11.81 10.74
N LYS A 193 7.31 12.85 10.35
CA LYS A 193 7.07 14.26 10.68
C LYS A 193 6.81 15.12 9.44
N LEU A 194 5.54 15.23 9.07
CA LEU A 194 5.08 15.95 7.88
C LEU A 194 4.36 17.26 8.24
N ASN A 195 5.11 18.16 8.88
CA ASN A 195 4.61 19.42 9.47
C ASN A 195 4.69 20.64 8.55
N SER A 196 4.88 20.46 7.24
CA SER A 196 4.68 21.51 6.23
C SER A 196 4.43 20.89 4.85
N GLY A 197 4.20 21.69 3.82
CA GLY A 197 3.97 21.16 2.47
C GLY A 197 2.62 20.46 2.32
N SER A 198 2.44 19.59 1.34
CA SER A 198 1.23 18.78 1.15
C SER A 198 1.54 17.42 0.51
N ALA A 199 2.74 16.90 0.78
CA ALA A 199 3.15 15.56 0.32
C ALA A 199 2.18 14.50 0.87
N SER A 200 1.66 13.67 -0.02
CA SER A 200 0.62 12.67 0.25
C SER A 200 1.24 11.27 0.31
N LEU A 201 0.62 10.39 1.10
CA LEU A 201 1.06 9.01 1.28
C LEU A 201 -0.09 8.05 0.98
N GLY A 202 0.25 6.90 0.40
CA GLY A 202 -0.70 5.85 0.10
C GLY A 202 -1.29 5.93 -1.31
N SER A 203 -1.58 4.77 -1.89
CA SER A 203 -2.26 4.67 -3.18
C SER A 203 -3.76 4.95 -3.03
N SER A 204 -4.29 5.88 -3.82
CA SER A 204 -5.73 6.16 -3.85
C SER A 204 -6.54 5.14 -4.67
N SER A 205 -5.91 4.46 -5.62
CA SER A 205 -6.54 3.44 -6.45
C SER A 205 -6.53 2.05 -5.81
N GLU A 206 -5.52 1.78 -4.98
CA GLU A 206 -5.36 0.52 -4.26
C GLU A 206 -4.81 0.78 -2.85
N PRO A 207 -5.63 1.34 -1.93
CA PRO A 207 -5.18 1.63 -0.59
C PRO A 207 -4.76 0.35 0.15
N GLY A 208 -3.61 0.38 0.81
CA GLY A 208 -3.11 -0.73 1.63
C GLY A 208 -2.79 -0.27 3.05
N ILE A 209 -1.63 -0.67 3.53
CA ILE A 209 -1.19 -0.45 4.91
C ILE A 209 -0.12 0.66 4.96
N ILE A 210 -0.23 1.56 5.94
CA ILE A 210 0.84 2.48 6.30
C ILE A 210 1.24 2.22 7.76
N PHE A 211 2.44 1.69 7.98
CA PHE A 211 2.96 1.38 9.30
C PHE A 211 4.07 2.35 9.71
N ILE A 212 3.92 2.95 10.88
CA ILE A 212 4.88 3.88 11.48
C ILE A 212 5.36 3.30 12.81
N ASN A 213 6.64 2.94 12.88
CA ASN A 213 7.27 2.42 14.09
C ASN A 213 7.76 3.56 15.02
N GLY A 214 6.88 4.52 15.29
CA GLY A 214 7.17 5.74 16.04
C GLY A 214 5.99 6.71 16.00
N ASP A 215 6.28 7.99 16.20
CA ASP A 215 5.27 9.06 16.18
C ASP A 215 4.88 9.44 14.74
N LEU A 216 3.61 9.80 14.56
CA LEU A 216 3.09 10.34 13.30
C LEU A 216 2.57 11.77 13.49
N ASP A 217 3.28 12.75 12.90
CA ASP A 217 2.88 14.16 12.89
C ASP A 217 2.38 14.61 11.50
N LEU A 218 1.08 14.88 11.39
CA LEU A 218 0.41 15.42 10.20
C LEU A 218 -0.21 16.80 10.51
N TRP A 219 0.64 17.76 10.87
CA TRP A 219 0.17 19.01 11.49
C TRP A 219 -0.26 20.12 10.52
N GLU A 220 0.57 20.45 9.54
CA GLU A 220 0.23 21.50 8.56
C GLU A 220 0.04 20.88 7.20
N GLY A 221 -0.80 21.46 6.34
CA GLY A 221 -0.92 21.07 4.93
C GLY A 221 -1.95 19.99 4.62
N ALA A 222 -2.74 20.25 3.58
CA ALA A 222 -3.89 19.45 3.16
C ALA A 222 -3.51 18.24 2.29
N ARG A 223 -2.56 17.43 2.78
CA ARG A 223 -2.17 16.16 2.18
C ARG A 223 -3.26 15.10 2.30
N ASN A 224 -3.23 14.14 1.40
CA ASN A 224 -4.08 12.95 1.47
C ASN A 224 -3.28 11.78 2.04
N ILE A 225 -3.93 10.98 2.89
CA ILE A 225 -3.40 9.72 3.43
C ILE A 225 -4.37 8.61 3.06
N TYR A 226 -3.95 7.72 2.17
CA TYR A 226 -4.75 6.61 1.67
C TYR A 226 -4.30 5.28 2.27
N GLY A 227 -5.24 4.51 2.80
CA GLY A 227 -4.96 3.23 3.45
C GLY A 227 -5.11 3.30 4.97
N ASP A 228 -5.05 2.13 5.59
CA ASP A 228 -5.13 2.00 7.04
C ASP A 228 -3.76 2.25 7.67
N VAL A 229 -3.73 3.11 8.68
CA VAL A 229 -2.51 3.62 9.30
C VAL A 229 -2.32 3.01 10.68
N TYR A 230 -1.13 2.49 10.96
CA TYR A 230 -0.75 1.87 12.21
C TYR A 230 0.42 2.65 12.82
N VAL A 231 0.23 3.17 14.03
CA VAL A 231 1.18 4.07 14.70
C VAL A 231 1.59 3.46 16.04
N LYS A 232 2.87 3.08 16.15
CA LYS A 232 3.51 2.57 17.38
C LYS A 232 4.03 3.72 18.26
N GLY A 233 3.28 4.80 18.35
CA GLY A 233 3.67 6.02 19.04
C GLY A 233 2.46 6.94 19.19
N ASP A 234 2.72 8.25 19.28
CA ASP A 234 1.68 9.27 19.34
C ASP A 234 1.25 9.73 17.94
N PHE A 235 -0.01 10.15 17.82
CA PHE A 235 -0.56 10.66 16.56
C PHE A 235 -1.03 12.10 16.70
N GLN A 236 -0.46 12.99 15.88
CA GLN A 236 -0.89 14.38 15.77
C GLN A 236 -1.52 14.65 14.41
N LEU A 237 -2.76 15.14 14.40
CA LEU A 237 -3.52 15.39 13.18
C LEU A 237 -4.14 16.78 13.20
N LYS A 238 -3.93 17.57 12.15
CA LYS A 238 -4.55 18.89 12.03
C LYS A 238 -5.09 19.19 10.63
N ASP A 239 -4.28 19.37 9.59
CA ASP A 239 -4.80 19.81 8.27
C ASP A 239 -4.98 18.67 7.25
N ALA A 240 -4.48 17.47 7.55
CA ALA A 240 -4.47 16.34 6.63
C ALA A 240 -5.85 15.70 6.43
N ARG A 241 -5.99 14.98 5.31
CA ARG A 241 -7.19 14.24 4.91
C ARG A 241 -6.92 12.74 5.00
N ILE A 242 -7.62 12.05 5.89
CA ILE A 242 -7.47 10.61 6.10
C ILE A 242 -8.62 9.87 5.41
N TYR A 243 -8.28 8.86 4.60
CA TYR A 243 -9.25 8.07 3.85
C TYR A 243 -9.42 6.63 4.37
N GLY A 244 -8.47 6.12 5.16
CA GLY A 244 -8.60 4.84 5.88
C GLY A 244 -8.80 5.01 7.39
N ASN A 245 -8.65 3.93 8.14
CA ASN A 245 -8.63 3.97 9.60
C ASN A 245 -7.23 4.28 10.13
N VAL A 246 -7.14 4.77 11.37
CA VAL A 246 -5.87 4.98 12.07
C VAL A 246 -5.93 4.22 13.39
N TYR A 247 -4.89 3.46 13.69
CA TYR A 247 -4.73 2.66 14.89
C TYR A 247 -3.50 3.16 15.65
N VAL A 248 -3.71 3.74 16.82
CA VAL A 248 -2.68 4.43 17.62
C VAL A 248 -2.52 3.70 18.94
N GLU A 249 -1.45 2.94 19.10
CA GLU A 249 -1.28 2.05 20.25
C GLU A 249 -0.17 2.45 21.20
N GLY A 250 0.79 3.26 20.77
CA GLY A 250 2.02 3.58 21.53
C GLY A 250 3.13 2.55 21.30
N ASP A 251 4.30 2.79 21.86
CA ASP A 251 5.44 1.86 21.78
C ASP A 251 5.58 1.05 23.08
N ASN A 252 6.03 -0.20 22.98
CA ASN A 252 6.56 -0.97 24.11
C ASN A 252 5.69 -1.03 25.39
N GLY A 253 4.36 -1.01 25.23
CA GLY A 253 3.40 -1.08 26.34
C GLY A 253 3.00 0.27 26.94
N ASP A 254 3.50 1.38 26.38
CA ASP A 254 2.89 2.69 26.57
C ASP A 254 1.59 2.80 25.76
N ASN A 255 0.75 3.78 26.12
CA ASN A 255 -0.45 4.07 25.36
C ASN A 255 -0.15 5.13 24.29
N GLY A 256 -0.76 5.02 23.12
CA GLY A 256 -0.64 6.00 22.05
C GLY A 256 -1.62 7.15 22.22
N ASP A 257 -1.09 8.36 22.44
CA ASP A 257 -1.89 9.57 22.60
C ASP A 257 -2.28 10.15 21.23
N VAL A 258 -3.46 10.77 21.17
CA VAL A 258 -3.96 11.48 19.99
C VAL A 258 -4.09 12.97 20.29
N LYS A 259 -3.54 13.79 19.40
CA LYS A 259 -3.68 15.24 19.45
C LYS A 259 -4.27 15.77 18.15
N LEU A 260 -5.45 16.36 18.26
CA LEU A 260 -6.12 17.04 17.16
C LEU A 260 -5.82 18.53 17.18
N GLY A 261 -5.44 19.11 16.05
CA GLY A 261 -5.47 20.55 15.78
C GLY A 261 -6.60 20.90 14.83
N TRP A 262 -6.88 22.17 14.60
CA TRP A 262 -8.03 22.58 13.78
C TRP A 262 -8.05 22.06 12.33
N THR A 263 -9.24 21.74 11.84
CA THR A 263 -9.59 21.45 10.43
C THR A 263 -9.11 20.12 9.80
N PRO A 264 -9.03 18.99 10.53
CA PRO A 264 -8.73 17.72 9.90
C PRO A 264 -9.96 17.26 9.14
N TRP A 265 -9.72 16.40 8.15
CA TRP A 265 -10.79 15.75 7.43
C TRP A 265 -10.63 14.24 7.53
N LEU A 266 -11.71 13.57 7.93
CA LEU A 266 -11.80 12.11 7.95
C LEU A 266 -12.91 11.71 6.98
N ALA A 267 -12.66 10.77 6.08
CA ALA A 267 -13.69 10.20 5.24
C ALA A 267 -14.84 9.61 6.07
N ASP A 268 -16.01 9.42 5.46
CA ASP A 268 -17.24 9.04 6.17
C ASP A 268 -17.06 7.79 7.04
N GLU A 269 -16.34 6.79 6.53
CA GLU A 269 -16.07 5.53 7.23
C GLU A 269 -14.76 5.50 8.02
N SER A 270 -13.88 6.48 7.85
CA SER A 270 -12.61 6.56 8.58
C SER A 270 -12.82 6.78 10.08
N ARG A 271 -12.10 6.01 10.90
CA ARG A 271 -12.04 6.16 12.35
C ARG A 271 -10.59 6.23 12.83
N ILE A 272 -10.38 6.89 13.97
CA ILE A 272 -9.11 6.87 14.69
C ILE A 272 -9.36 6.10 15.98
N TYR A 273 -8.72 4.95 16.14
CA TYR A 273 -8.73 4.14 17.35
C TYR A 273 -7.46 4.41 18.14
N TYR A 274 -7.58 4.63 19.45
CA TYR A 274 -6.41 4.94 20.28
C TYR A 274 -6.54 4.41 21.70
N THR A 275 -5.40 4.13 22.35
CA THR A 275 -5.34 3.61 23.73
C THR A 275 -5.10 4.71 24.78
N GLY A 276 -4.42 5.79 24.38
CA GLY A 276 -3.95 6.85 25.28
C GLY A 276 -4.96 7.94 25.61
N SER A 277 -4.47 9.17 25.69
CA SER A 277 -5.21 10.38 25.94
C SER A 277 -5.59 11.08 24.63
N LEU A 278 -6.69 11.83 24.65
CA LEU A 278 -7.09 12.67 23.53
C LEU A 278 -7.00 14.13 23.95
N SER A 279 -6.28 14.93 23.16
CA SER A 279 -6.23 16.39 23.31
C SER A 279 -6.72 17.09 22.04
N HIS A 280 -7.53 18.13 22.22
CA HIS A 280 -8.06 18.93 21.12
C HIS A 280 -8.41 20.36 21.61
N PRO A 281 -8.48 21.36 20.70
CA PRO A 281 -8.97 22.69 21.02
C PRO A 281 -10.38 22.71 21.64
N ASN A 282 -10.71 23.76 22.38
CA ASN A 282 -12.06 23.97 22.91
C ASN A 282 -13.10 24.19 21.79
N ASN A 283 -14.33 23.72 21.98
CA ASN A 283 -15.43 23.80 21.01
C ASN A 283 -15.11 23.12 19.68
N TYR A 284 -14.49 21.94 19.75
CA TYR A 284 -14.09 21.17 18.58
C TYR A 284 -15.28 20.57 17.83
N ASP A 285 -15.09 20.24 16.56
CA ASP A 285 -16.13 19.64 15.71
C ASP A 285 -16.51 18.24 16.21
N THR A 286 -17.76 18.09 16.66
CA THR A 286 -18.27 16.82 17.19
C THR A 286 -18.29 15.73 16.14
N SER A 287 -18.47 16.06 14.85
CA SER A 287 -18.47 15.07 13.77
C SER A 287 -17.10 14.42 13.55
N ILE A 288 -16.02 15.11 13.95
CA ILE A 288 -14.67 14.54 14.00
C ILE A 288 -14.47 13.79 15.31
N LEU A 289 -14.86 14.35 16.45
CA LEU A 289 -14.70 13.69 17.76
C LEU A 289 -15.41 12.34 17.81
N ASP A 290 -16.60 12.22 17.24
CA ASP A 290 -17.37 10.97 17.17
C ASP A 290 -16.65 9.86 16.39
N LYS A 291 -15.65 10.21 15.57
CA LYS A 291 -14.80 9.28 14.82
C LYS A 291 -13.49 8.93 15.53
N VAL A 292 -13.18 9.58 16.66
CA VAL A 292 -11.96 9.33 17.45
C VAL A 292 -12.34 8.53 18.70
N ILE A 293 -12.08 7.22 18.65
CA ILE A 293 -12.65 6.22 19.53
C ILE A 293 -11.55 5.66 20.43
N LYS A 294 -11.69 5.91 21.73
CA LYS A 294 -10.81 5.27 22.72
C LYS A 294 -11.15 3.79 22.86
N VAL A 295 -10.13 2.95 22.88
CA VAL A 295 -10.23 1.52 23.16
C VAL A 295 -9.26 1.13 24.28
N ASP A 296 -9.60 0.10 25.05
CA ASP A 296 -8.73 -0.39 26.13
C ASP A 296 -7.55 -1.22 25.57
N ASN A 297 -7.78 -1.92 24.46
CA ASN A 297 -6.78 -2.64 23.71
C ASN A 297 -7.00 -2.37 22.22
N ILE A 298 -5.93 -1.94 21.53
CA ILE A 298 -6.00 -1.62 20.10
C ILE A 298 -6.38 -2.84 19.26
N GLU A 299 -6.01 -4.04 19.70
CA GLU A 299 -6.28 -5.29 18.98
C GLU A 299 -7.78 -5.66 18.92
N ASP A 300 -8.61 -5.00 19.73
CA ASP A 300 -10.06 -5.17 19.74
C ASP A 300 -10.76 -4.16 18.82
N ALA A 301 -10.01 -3.20 18.24
CA ALA A 301 -10.56 -2.24 17.30
C ALA A 301 -10.99 -2.92 15.99
N PRO A 302 -12.17 -2.56 15.44
CA PRO A 302 -12.61 -3.07 14.14
C PRO A 302 -11.58 -2.82 13.04
N GLY A 303 -11.27 -3.87 12.27
CA GLY A 303 -10.33 -3.81 11.15
C GLY A 303 -8.85 -3.84 11.52
N TYR A 304 -8.49 -3.83 12.81
CA TYR A 304 -7.09 -3.90 13.23
C TYR A 304 -6.45 -5.24 12.84
N ILE A 305 -5.31 -5.18 12.15
CA ILE A 305 -4.51 -6.35 11.79
C ILE A 305 -3.53 -6.67 12.92
N LYS A 306 -3.75 -7.80 13.60
CA LYS A 306 -2.85 -8.30 14.66
C LYS A 306 -1.52 -8.76 14.08
N GLY A 307 -0.44 -8.46 14.80
CA GLY A 307 0.92 -8.89 14.43
C GLY A 307 1.55 -8.07 13.32
N ILE A 308 0.94 -6.95 12.89
CA ILE A 308 1.60 -6.02 12.00
C ILE A 308 2.84 -5.42 12.67
N ALA A 309 3.96 -5.51 11.98
CA ALA A 309 5.26 -5.05 12.43
C ALA A 309 6.09 -4.57 11.25
N MET A 310 7.16 -3.86 11.56
CA MET A 310 8.17 -3.50 10.58
C MET A 310 8.76 -4.78 9.96
N PRO A 311 8.84 -4.88 8.62
CA PRO A 311 9.61 -5.92 7.94
C PRO A 311 11.07 -5.89 8.42
N ASP A 312 11.48 -6.92 9.17
CA ASP A 312 12.86 -7.05 9.68
C ASP A 312 13.61 -8.08 8.84
N TYR A 313 13.99 -7.67 7.63
CA TYR A 313 14.77 -8.51 6.72
C TYR A 313 16.17 -7.96 6.53
N GLY A 314 17.17 -8.82 6.63
CA GLY A 314 18.51 -8.51 6.16
C GLY A 314 18.48 -8.29 4.64
N ILE A 315 19.10 -7.20 4.17
CA ILE A 315 19.35 -7.05 2.73
C ILE A 315 20.31 -8.18 2.33
N PRO A 316 19.99 -9.00 1.30
CA PRO A 316 20.87 -10.06 0.87
C PRO A 316 22.22 -9.53 0.41
N GLU A 317 23.21 -10.39 0.48
CA GLU A 317 24.51 -10.10 -0.10
C GLU A 317 24.43 -10.26 -1.64
N PRO A 318 25.33 -9.64 -2.40
CA PRO A 318 25.51 -10.00 -3.81
C PRO A 318 25.91 -11.47 -3.95
N ARG A 319 25.58 -12.09 -5.08
CA ARG A 319 26.19 -13.36 -5.50
C ARG A 319 27.71 -13.24 -5.66
N SER A 320 28.41 -14.35 -5.85
CA SER A 320 29.86 -14.33 -6.05
C SER A 320 30.25 -13.60 -7.35
N ASP A 321 31.44 -12.98 -7.37
CA ASP A 321 32.00 -12.31 -8.55
C ASP A 321 32.03 -13.24 -9.79
N GLU A 322 32.27 -14.53 -9.57
CA GLU A 322 32.28 -15.55 -10.62
C GLU A 322 30.89 -15.81 -11.20
N TRP A 323 29.83 -15.81 -10.37
CA TRP A 323 28.46 -15.90 -10.86
C TRP A 323 28.11 -14.74 -11.79
N TYR A 324 28.52 -13.52 -11.44
CA TYR A 324 28.30 -12.33 -12.28
C TYR A 324 29.04 -12.41 -13.61
N ALA A 325 30.31 -12.84 -13.57
CA ALA A 325 31.10 -13.05 -14.77
C ALA A 325 30.46 -14.10 -15.71
N ASP A 326 29.99 -15.22 -15.14
CA ASP A 326 29.31 -16.29 -15.88
C ASP A 326 27.96 -15.84 -16.47
N LYS A 327 27.28 -14.90 -15.81
CA LYS A 327 26.01 -14.30 -16.26
C LYS A 327 26.19 -13.09 -17.17
N GLY A 328 27.43 -12.75 -17.53
CA GLY A 328 27.75 -11.71 -18.51
C GLY A 328 27.68 -10.27 -17.97
N TYR A 329 27.74 -10.08 -16.66
CA TYR A 329 27.82 -8.76 -16.05
C TYR A 329 29.20 -8.14 -16.30
N ALA A 330 29.21 -6.87 -16.69
CA ALA A 330 30.45 -6.10 -16.87
C ALA A 330 30.80 -5.31 -15.60
N SER A 331 32.08 -4.98 -15.42
CA SER A 331 32.55 -4.14 -14.31
C SER A 331 32.31 -2.64 -14.50
N SER A 332 31.95 -2.23 -15.71
CA SER A 332 31.61 -0.84 -16.07
C SER A 332 30.89 -0.82 -17.42
N GLY A 333 30.23 0.29 -17.74
CA GLY A 333 29.52 0.44 -19.01
C GLY A 333 28.71 1.73 -19.05
N ILE A 334 28.41 2.19 -20.26
CA ILE A 334 27.46 3.29 -20.47
C ILE A 334 26.02 2.77 -20.35
N LEU A 335 25.10 3.59 -19.85
CA LEU A 335 23.67 3.28 -19.83
C LEU A 335 23.15 3.08 -21.26
N VAL A 336 22.76 1.85 -21.57
CA VAL A 336 22.13 1.37 -22.81
C VAL A 336 21.18 0.23 -22.44
N ASP A 337 20.33 -0.16 -23.38
CA ASP A 337 19.42 -1.29 -23.18
C ASP A 337 20.18 -2.58 -22.83
N ASP A 338 19.54 -3.43 -22.03
CA ASP A 338 20.06 -4.74 -21.57
C ASP A 338 21.36 -4.65 -20.75
N LEU A 339 21.72 -3.47 -20.24
CA LEU A 339 22.97 -3.28 -19.50
C LEU A 339 22.97 -4.10 -18.21
N LYS A 340 24.00 -4.94 -18.03
CA LYS A 340 24.26 -5.68 -16.79
C LYS A 340 25.60 -5.27 -16.17
N ILE A 341 25.58 -4.68 -14.98
CA ILE A 341 26.77 -4.22 -14.26
C ILE A 341 26.90 -4.89 -12.90
N PHE A 342 28.11 -5.37 -12.59
CA PHE A 342 28.53 -5.74 -11.25
C PHE A 342 29.87 -5.07 -10.94
N ALA A 343 29.88 -4.15 -9.98
CA ALA A 343 31.04 -3.31 -9.69
C ALA A 343 31.19 -2.99 -8.19
N ASP A 344 32.34 -2.46 -7.78
CA ASP A 344 32.51 -1.90 -6.44
C ASP A 344 31.68 -0.63 -6.23
N SER A 345 31.47 0.15 -7.29
CA SER A 345 30.58 1.31 -7.37
C SER A 345 30.22 1.56 -8.83
N TYR A 346 29.07 2.20 -9.09
CA TYR A 346 28.68 2.59 -10.44
C TYR A 346 28.41 4.09 -10.54
N VAL A 347 28.95 4.73 -11.59
CA VAL A 347 28.71 6.15 -11.86
C VAL A 347 28.39 6.36 -13.34
N SER A 348 27.24 6.98 -13.59
CA SER A 348 26.86 7.56 -14.87
C SER A 348 26.41 9.00 -14.62
N ASN A 349 27.09 9.98 -15.21
CA ASN A 349 26.86 11.41 -14.92
C ASN A 349 26.64 12.27 -16.17
N SER A 350 26.43 11.60 -17.31
CA SER A 350 26.29 12.23 -18.61
C SER A 350 24.90 11.98 -19.15
N TRP A 351 24.37 12.95 -19.90
CA TRP A 351 23.11 12.76 -20.61
C TRP A 351 23.19 11.55 -21.54
N ARG A 352 22.16 10.71 -21.49
CA ARG A 352 21.96 9.54 -22.35
C ARG A 352 20.49 9.45 -22.75
N PRO A 353 20.17 8.85 -23.90
CA PRO A 353 18.83 8.36 -24.19
C PRO A 353 18.33 7.43 -23.09
N ALA A 354 17.01 7.20 -23.04
CA ALA A 354 16.45 6.26 -22.09
C ALA A 354 17.01 4.87 -22.36
N ALA A 355 17.21 4.09 -21.29
CA ALA A 355 17.69 2.72 -21.36
C ALA A 355 16.68 1.78 -20.70
N GLU A 356 16.43 0.64 -21.33
CA GLU A 356 15.51 -0.37 -20.83
C GLU A 356 16.24 -1.61 -20.31
N ASP A 357 15.63 -2.31 -19.34
CA ASP A 357 16.11 -3.58 -18.78
C ASP A 357 17.55 -3.51 -18.24
N VAL A 358 17.85 -2.43 -17.53
CA VAL A 358 19.14 -2.16 -16.91
C VAL A 358 19.23 -2.86 -15.55
N VAL A 359 20.24 -3.69 -15.32
CA VAL A 359 20.52 -4.31 -14.02
C VAL A 359 21.88 -3.86 -13.52
N ILE A 360 21.91 -3.09 -12.43
CA ILE A 360 23.14 -2.61 -11.81
C ILE A 360 23.21 -3.14 -10.39
N VAL A 361 24.24 -3.95 -10.13
CA VAL A 361 24.63 -4.37 -8.79
C VAL A 361 25.95 -3.72 -8.40
N SER A 362 25.98 -3.16 -7.20
CA SER A 362 27.12 -2.43 -6.68
C SER A 362 27.43 -2.82 -5.24
N LYS A 363 28.70 -3.14 -4.93
CA LYS A 363 29.16 -3.35 -3.54
C LYS A 363 29.25 -2.03 -2.74
N GLY A 364 29.01 -0.89 -3.38
CA GLY A 364 28.96 0.43 -2.78
C GLY A 364 27.86 1.27 -3.44
N ASP A 365 28.12 2.54 -3.66
CA ASP A 365 27.11 3.45 -4.21
C ASP A 365 26.85 3.27 -5.71
N ILE A 366 25.59 3.52 -6.10
CA ILE A 366 25.17 3.70 -7.48
C ILE A 366 24.79 5.17 -7.66
N SER A 367 25.44 5.86 -8.59
CA SER A 367 25.12 7.25 -8.95
C SER A 367 24.77 7.36 -10.43
N ILE A 368 23.50 7.62 -10.71
CA ILE A 368 22.98 7.82 -12.06
C ILE A 368 22.41 9.23 -12.15
N THR A 369 23.14 10.12 -12.78
CA THR A 369 22.84 11.55 -12.81
C THR A 369 23.04 12.17 -14.18
N GLY A 370 22.51 13.38 -14.38
CA GLY A 370 22.68 14.13 -15.62
C GLY A 370 21.82 13.63 -16.78
N LEU A 371 20.78 12.81 -16.51
CA LEU A 371 19.88 12.30 -17.54
C LEU A 371 18.89 13.37 -18.05
N GLY A 372 18.72 14.48 -17.33
CA GLY A 372 17.74 15.50 -17.70
C GLY A 372 16.33 14.91 -17.74
N GLY A 373 15.61 15.09 -18.86
CA GLY A 373 14.30 14.46 -19.07
C GLY A 373 14.33 12.98 -19.47
N SER A 374 15.51 12.37 -19.56
CA SER A 374 15.68 10.94 -19.85
C SER A 374 15.58 10.10 -18.58
N GLY A 375 15.49 8.77 -18.70
CA GLY A 375 15.28 7.87 -17.58
C GLY A 375 15.78 6.45 -17.86
N LEU A 376 15.43 5.51 -16.99
CA LEU A 376 15.70 4.10 -17.24
C LEU A 376 14.67 3.18 -16.60
N THR A 377 14.53 1.98 -17.16
CA THR A 377 13.83 0.87 -16.52
C THR A 377 14.84 -0.17 -16.05
N GLY A 378 14.66 -0.74 -14.86
CA GLY A 378 15.65 -1.67 -14.35
C GLY A 378 15.65 -1.99 -12.86
N VAL A 379 16.70 -2.69 -12.44
CA VAL A 379 16.95 -3.08 -11.05
C VAL A 379 18.24 -2.43 -10.57
N LEU A 380 18.15 -1.69 -9.47
CA LEU A 380 19.29 -1.03 -8.82
C LEU A 380 19.51 -1.66 -7.44
N PHE A 381 20.63 -2.38 -7.29
CA PHE A 381 20.93 -3.12 -6.07
C PHE A 381 22.28 -2.67 -5.48
N ALA A 382 22.22 -2.04 -4.31
CA ALA A 382 23.36 -1.50 -3.57
C ALA A 382 23.30 -1.96 -2.09
N PRO A 383 23.56 -3.25 -1.78
CA PRO A 383 23.37 -3.83 -0.45
C PRO A 383 24.24 -3.23 0.65
N TYR A 384 25.26 -2.44 0.30
CA TYR A 384 26.12 -1.75 1.27
C TYR A 384 26.28 -0.26 0.98
N GLY A 385 25.42 0.31 0.14
CA GLY A 385 25.54 1.69 -0.29
C GLY A 385 24.20 2.35 -0.56
N LYS A 386 24.28 3.51 -1.19
CA LYS A 386 23.15 4.36 -1.56
C LYS A 386 22.94 4.36 -3.07
N VAL A 387 21.69 4.52 -3.49
CA VAL A 387 21.36 4.84 -4.89
C VAL A 387 21.04 6.33 -5.00
N THR A 388 21.75 7.05 -5.86
CA THR A 388 21.46 8.46 -6.21
C THR A 388 20.99 8.55 -7.64
N PHE A 389 19.82 9.12 -7.85
CA PHE A 389 19.20 9.27 -9.16
C PHE A 389 18.92 10.74 -9.51
N ASN A 390 19.24 11.13 -10.74
CA ASN A 390 18.90 12.43 -11.32
C ASN A 390 18.52 12.25 -12.81
N GLY A 391 17.21 12.15 -13.05
CA GLY A 391 16.61 11.93 -14.36
C GLY A 391 15.10 12.19 -14.34
N GLY A 392 14.45 12.11 -15.50
CA GLY A 392 13.01 12.34 -15.67
C GLY A 392 12.16 11.20 -15.13
N PHE A 393 12.60 9.96 -15.25
CA PHE A 393 11.86 8.82 -14.71
C PHE A 393 12.75 7.62 -14.36
N PHE A 394 12.31 6.80 -13.40
CA PHE A 394 12.81 5.46 -13.15
C PHE A 394 11.64 4.49 -13.04
N THR A 395 11.72 3.33 -13.70
CA THR A 395 10.69 2.28 -13.56
C THR A 395 11.34 0.95 -13.18
N GLY A 396 11.03 0.42 -12.01
CA GLY A 396 11.68 -0.81 -11.53
C GLY A 396 11.81 -0.88 -10.01
N THR A 397 12.82 -1.62 -9.55
CA THR A 397 13.06 -1.90 -8.13
C THR A 397 14.38 -1.32 -7.66
N VAL A 398 14.38 -0.71 -6.47
CA VAL A 398 15.57 -0.18 -5.80
C VAL A 398 15.76 -0.85 -4.43
N ILE A 399 16.91 -1.49 -4.23
CA ILE A 399 17.30 -2.05 -2.94
C ILE A 399 18.66 -1.46 -2.57
N ALA A 400 18.69 -0.63 -1.54
CA ALA A 400 19.87 0.13 -1.17
C ALA A 400 19.94 0.33 0.34
N ARG A 401 20.97 -0.19 1.00
CA ARG A 401 21.10 -0.12 2.46
C ARG A 401 21.02 1.32 2.97
N ASP A 402 21.75 2.23 2.35
CA ASP A 402 21.85 3.62 2.77
C ASP A 402 20.80 4.52 2.09
N GLY A 403 19.78 3.90 1.47
CA GLY A 403 18.61 4.56 0.95
C GLY A 403 18.64 4.93 -0.53
N PHE A 404 17.58 5.61 -0.95
CA PHE A 404 17.36 6.08 -2.31
C PHE A 404 17.18 7.59 -2.33
N ASN A 405 18.06 8.29 -3.05
CA ASN A 405 18.06 9.74 -3.17
C ASN A 405 17.78 10.17 -4.62
N VAL A 406 16.58 10.69 -4.85
CA VAL A 406 16.19 11.35 -6.10
C VAL A 406 16.40 12.84 -5.95
N THR A 407 17.36 13.38 -6.71
CA THR A 407 17.79 14.78 -6.61
C THR A 407 17.17 15.69 -7.68
N SER A 408 16.53 15.11 -8.69
CA SER A 408 15.85 15.84 -9.76
C SER A 408 14.41 16.15 -9.39
N GLY A 409 14.00 17.40 -9.59
CA GLY A 409 12.59 17.78 -9.60
C GLY A 409 11.88 17.28 -10.85
N GLY A 410 10.56 17.04 -10.77
CA GLY A 410 9.80 16.52 -11.90
C GLY A 410 9.94 15.01 -12.14
N THR A 411 10.74 14.31 -11.33
CA THR A 411 10.96 12.87 -11.50
C THR A 411 9.73 12.06 -11.12
N THR A 412 9.37 11.10 -11.95
CA THR A 412 8.41 10.04 -11.61
C THR A 412 9.13 8.72 -11.42
N VAL A 413 8.85 8.02 -10.31
CA VAL A 413 9.42 6.71 -10.03
C VAL A 413 8.27 5.71 -9.96
N THR A 414 8.28 4.71 -10.81
CA THR A 414 7.17 3.75 -10.96
C THR A 414 7.65 2.35 -10.58
N PHE A 415 6.88 1.65 -9.76
CA PHE A 415 7.15 0.26 -9.46
C PHE A 415 7.00 -0.62 -10.70
N LYS A 416 7.96 -1.52 -10.85
CA LYS A 416 7.86 -2.69 -11.70
C LYS A 416 8.58 -3.80 -10.94
N SER A 417 7.96 -4.99 -10.87
CA SER A 417 8.48 -6.06 -10.02
C SER A 417 9.87 -6.47 -10.50
N ILE A 418 10.71 -6.91 -9.56
CA ILE A 418 12.03 -7.44 -9.90
C ILE A 418 11.90 -8.67 -10.82
N GLU A 419 10.84 -9.47 -10.65
CA GLU A 419 10.59 -10.67 -11.47
C GLU A 419 10.30 -10.30 -12.94
N ASP A 420 9.79 -9.10 -13.22
CA ASP A 420 9.57 -8.66 -14.61
C ASP A 420 10.90 -8.43 -15.38
N PHE A 421 12.05 -8.49 -14.71
CA PHE A 421 13.38 -8.35 -15.30
C PHE A 421 14.17 -9.67 -15.36
N PHE A 422 13.66 -10.75 -14.78
CA PHE A 422 14.31 -12.07 -14.74
C PHE A 422 13.26 -13.14 -15.02
N ASP A 423 13.39 -13.92 -16.10
CA ASP A 423 12.42 -14.88 -16.68
C ASP A 423 11.77 -15.92 -15.70
N ASP A 424 11.09 -15.46 -14.65
CA ASP A 424 10.48 -16.21 -13.54
C ASP A 424 11.42 -17.23 -12.87
N ASN A 425 12.74 -17.06 -13.01
CA ASN A 425 13.76 -17.94 -12.43
C ASN A 425 14.52 -17.23 -11.30
N PRO A 426 14.28 -17.59 -10.03
CA PRO A 426 14.98 -17.00 -8.89
C PRO A 426 16.51 -17.14 -8.96
N GLU A 427 17.03 -18.11 -9.72
CA GLU A 427 18.47 -18.29 -9.94
C GLU A 427 19.11 -17.22 -10.83
N ASP A 428 18.30 -16.43 -11.54
CA ASP A 428 18.75 -15.32 -12.37
C ASP A 428 18.71 -13.98 -11.63
N ILE A 429 18.07 -13.93 -10.45
CA ILE A 429 18.07 -12.76 -9.57
C ILE A 429 19.48 -12.55 -9.00
N PRO A 430 20.06 -11.34 -9.12
CA PRO A 430 21.45 -11.06 -8.78
C PRO A 430 21.63 -10.77 -7.28
N MET A 431 21.04 -11.61 -6.43
CA MET A 431 21.07 -11.52 -4.97
C MET A 431 21.31 -12.92 -4.40
N SER A 432 21.99 -13.02 -3.26
CA SER A 432 22.11 -14.29 -2.54
C SER A 432 20.74 -14.69 -2.01
N VAL A 433 20.43 -15.99 -2.09
CA VAL A 433 19.09 -16.52 -1.78
C VAL A 433 19.06 -17.26 -0.43
N GLU A 434 20.06 -17.04 0.41
CA GLU A 434 20.32 -17.83 1.62
C GLU A 434 19.22 -17.73 2.68
#